data_AF-A0A1H1J230-F1
#
_entry.id   AF-A0A1H1J230-F1
#
_cell.length_a   1.000
_cell.length_b   1.000
_cell.length_c   1.000
_cell.angle_alpha   90.00
_cell.angle_beta   90.00
_cell.angle_gamma   90.00
#
_symmetry.space_group_name_H-M   'P 1'
#
loop_
_entity.id
_entity.type
_entity.pdbx_description
1 polymer ?
#
loop_
_entity_poly.entity_id
_entity_poly.type
_entity_poly.pdbx_seq_one_letter_code
_entity_poly.pdbx_strand_id
1 'polypeptide(L)'
;MIHSRLAAVALTIGCLSGCLSGSAAAVAVAPAHCARANELEIRGDVPAALSFDVYRQLRPLDAQRIALFEAAGEVKRLPDGLPVCQIADDGVEDPSAVLVRLPQGKNAWWVSAANVRAAD
;
A
#
# COMPACT_ATOMS: atom_id res chain seq x y z
N MET A 1 -49.13 -8.27 27.65
CA MET A 1 -48.96 -7.54 28.93
C MET A 1 -48.13 -8.42 29.84
N ILE A 2 -47.00 -7.91 30.36
CA ILE A 2 -46.47 -8.09 31.73
C ILE A 2 -45.05 -7.46 31.78
N HIS A 3 -45.01 -6.28 32.39
CA HIS A 3 -44.01 -5.69 33.29
C HIS A 3 -42.56 -5.40 32.86
N SER A 4 -42.31 -4.10 32.72
CA SER A 4 -41.04 -3.39 32.92
C SER A 4 -40.37 -3.72 34.26
N ARG A 5 -39.02 -3.63 34.34
CA ARG A 5 -38.28 -2.94 35.41
C ARG A 5 -36.92 -2.44 34.90
N LEU A 6 -36.78 -1.12 34.86
CA LEU A 6 -35.52 -0.41 34.87
C LEU A 6 -34.76 -0.74 36.16
N ALA A 7 -33.46 -1.00 36.07
CA ALA A 7 -32.54 -0.95 37.19
C ALA A 7 -31.32 -0.11 36.78
N ALA A 8 -31.13 0.98 37.52
CA ALA A 8 -30.01 1.90 37.42
C ALA A 8 -28.87 1.49 38.36
N VAL A 9 -27.74 2.21 38.24
CA VAL A 9 -26.61 2.30 39.18
C VAL A 9 -25.55 1.20 38.96
N ALA A 10 -24.23 1.46 38.82
CA ALA A 10 -23.38 2.45 39.49
C ALA A 10 -22.20 2.93 38.62
N LEU A 11 -21.84 4.21 38.74
CA LEU A 11 -20.49 4.71 38.45
C LEU A 11 -19.57 4.30 39.60
N THR A 12 -18.42 3.68 39.30
CA THR A 12 -17.27 3.65 40.20
C THR A 12 -16.04 4.21 39.48
N ILE A 13 -15.58 5.34 40.00
CA ILE A 13 -14.29 5.97 39.72
C ILE A 13 -13.27 5.31 40.66
N GLY A 14 -12.12 4.87 40.15
CA GLY A 14 -11.14 4.15 40.96
C GLY A 14 -9.80 3.87 40.29
N CYS A 15 -9.12 4.96 39.92
CA CYS A 15 -7.69 5.16 39.70
C CYS A 15 -6.65 4.10 40.16
N LEU A 16 -5.63 3.95 39.29
CA LEU A 16 -4.20 3.70 39.56
C LEU A 16 -3.71 2.24 39.74
N SER A 17 -2.94 1.77 38.75
CA SER A 17 -1.55 1.28 38.89
C SER A 17 -1.29 0.06 38.00
N GLY A 18 -0.50 0.24 36.94
CA GLY A 18 -0.01 -0.88 36.14
C GLY A 18 0.53 -0.50 34.75
N CYS A 19 1.33 0.56 34.64
CA CYS A 19 2.08 0.82 33.42
C CYS A 19 3.20 -0.23 33.29
N LEU A 20 2.90 -1.35 32.62
CA LEU A 20 3.93 -2.18 31.98
C LEU A 20 4.40 -1.45 30.72
N SER A 21 5.25 -0.44 30.90
CA SER A 21 5.98 0.21 29.81
C SER A 21 7.06 -0.74 29.29
N GLY A 22 6.66 -1.72 28.49
CA GLY A 22 7.57 -2.43 27.60
C GLY A 22 8.03 -1.46 26.51
N SER A 23 9.18 -0.83 26.71
CA SER A 23 9.87 -0.11 25.65
C SER A 23 10.37 -1.13 24.63
N ALA A 24 9.51 -1.53 23.70
CA ALA A 24 9.97 -2.00 22.41
C ALA A 24 10.70 -0.80 21.78
N ALA A 25 12.03 -0.82 21.84
CA ALA A 25 12.83 0.05 21.00
C ALA A 25 12.43 -0.28 19.56
N ALA A 26 11.56 0.55 18.99
CA ALA A 26 11.32 0.55 17.56
C ALA A 26 12.68 0.90 16.95
N VAL A 27 13.40 -0.12 16.51
CA VAL A 27 14.53 0.05 15.60
C VAL A 27 13.90 0.73 14.40
N ALA A 28 14.10 2.04 14.30
CA ALA A 28 13.77 2.81 13.12
C ALA A 28 14.64 2.22 12.01
N VAL A 29 14.08 1.26 11.27
CA VAL A 29 14.61 0.89 9.97
C VAL A 29 14.62 2.19 9.19
N ALA A 30 15.82 2.67 8.86
CA ALA A 30 15.98 3.86 8.05
C ALA A 30 15.06 3.70 6.83
N PRO A 31 14.23 4.69 6.48
CA PRO A 31 13.38 4.56 5.33
C PRO A 31 14.29 4.24 4.14
N ALA A 32 13.88 3.31 3.29
CA ALA A 32 14.49 3.20 1.97
C ALA A 32 14.12 4.48 1.21
N HIS A 33 14.83 5.57 1.51
CA HIS A 33 14.69 6.83 0.83
C HIS A 33 15.23 6.60 -0.57
N CYS A 34 14.36 6.78 -1.56
CA CYS A 34 14.78 6.79 -2.95
C CYS A 34 15.95 7.78 -3.07
N ALA A 35 16.91 7.52 -3.96
CA ALA A 35 17.70 8.64 -4.46
C ALA A 35 16.69 9.66 -5.02
N ARG A 36 16.78 10.94 -4.63
CA ARG A 36 15.74 11.96 -4.99
C ARG A 36 15.36 11.95 -6.48
N ALA A 37 16.31 11.66 -7.37
CA ALA A 37 16.06 11.56 -8.80
C ALA A 37 15.10 10.43 -9.23
N ASN A 38 14.83 9.47 -8.35
CA ASN A 38 14.01 8.28 -8.60
C ASN A 38 12.73 8.28 -7.76
N GLU A 39 12.41 9.38 -7.08
CA GLU A 39 11.20 9.49 -6.27
C GLU A 39 10.00 9.80 -7.17
N LEU A 40 9.02 8.91 -7.14
CA LEU A 40 7.78 9.04 -7.88
C LEU A 40 6.59 9.03 -6.93
N GLU A 41 5.45 9.51 -7.42
CA GLU A 41 4.16 9.41 -6.76
C GLU A 41 3.14 8.74 -7.69
N ILE A 42 2.35 7.83 -7.13
CA ILE A 42 1.23 7.18 -7.83
C ILE A 42 0.12 8.22 -8.13
N ARG A 43 -0.45 8.16 -9.34
CA ARG A 43 -1.57 8.98 -9.80
C ARG A 43 -2.82 8.13 -10.04
N GLY A 44 -3.84 8.39 -9.24
CA GLY A 44 -5.07 7.62 -9.16
C GLY A 44 -4.86 6.26 -8.49
N ASP A 45 -5.94 5.65 -8.03
CA ASP A 45 -5.89 4.25 -7.58
C ASP A 45 -5.62 3.35 -8.78
N VAL A 46 -4.51 2.59 -8.72
CA VAL A 46 -4.04 1.81 -9.88
C VAL A 46 -3.78 0.36 -9.52
N PRO A 47 -4.08 -0.57 -10.45
CA PRO A 47 -3.58 -1.94 -10.33
C PRO A 47 -2.08 -1.94 -10.65
N ALA A 48 -1.28 -2.54 -9.77
CA ALA A 48 0.13 -2.78 -9.99
C ALA A 48 0.39 -4.29 -9.97
N ALA A 49 1.16 -4.79 -10.92
CA ALA A 49 1.43 -6.22 -11.07
C ALA A 49 2.81 -6.58 -10.52
N LEU A 50 2.93 -7.73 -9.86
CA LEU A 50 4.22 -8.19 -9.31
C LEU A 50 5.20 -8.60 -10.43
N SER A 51 4.68 -9.07 -11.57
CA SER A 51 5.47 -9.49 -12.73
C SER A 51 5.11 -8.69 -13.99
N PHE A 52 6.08 -8.56 -14.89
CA PHE A 52 5.89 -7.81 -16.14
C PHE A 52 4.90 -8.52 -17.07
N ASP A 53 4.91 -9.85 -17.10
CA ASP A 53 3.97 -10.63 -17.90
C ASP A 53 2.52 -10.42 -17.45
N VAL A 54 2.27 -10.34 -16.14
CA VAL A 54 0.95 -9.99 -15.61
C VAL A 54 0.60 -8.54 -15.98
N TYR A 55 1.53 -7.59 -15.85
CA TYR A 55 1.30 -6.21 -16.28
C TYR A 55 0.87 -6.13 -17.75
N ARG A 56 1.58 -6.78 -18.66
CA ARG A 56 1.24 -6.81 -20.10
C ARG A 56 -0.12 -7.42 -20.34
N GLN A 57 -0.44 -8.46 -19.59
CA GLN A 57 -1.74 -9.11 -19.63
C GLN A 57 -2.86 -8.17 -19.16
N LEU A 58 -2.63 -7.24 -18.24
CA LEU A 58 -3.68 -6.31 -17.82
C LEU A 58 -4.16 -5.35 -18.91
N ARG A 59 -3.54 -5.30 -20.11
CA ARG A 59 -3.89 -4.34 -21.17
C ARG A 59 -4.83 -4.94 -22.23
N PRO A 60 -5.88 -4.20 -22.65
CA PRO A 60 -6.38 -2.96 -22.05
C PRO A 60 -6.94 -3.20 -20.63
N LEU A 61 -6.87 -2.18 -19.76
CA LEU A 61 -7.31 -2.31 -18.36
C LEU A 61 -8.80 -2.71 -18.31
N ASP A 62 -9.04 -3.93 -17.86
CA ASP A 62 -10.36 -4.53 -17.73
C ASP A 62 -10.62 -4.90 -16.26
N ALA A 63 -11.76 -4.42 -15.72
CA ALA A 63 -12.07 -4.56 -14.29
C ALA A 63 -12.24 -6.03 -13.87
N GLN A 64 -12.79 -6.89 -14.74
CA GLN A 64 -12.94 -8.30 -14.44
C GLN A 64 -11.57 -8.99 -14.38
N ARG A 65 -10.68 -8.71 -15.33
CA ARG A 65 -9.31 -9.25 -15.35
C ARG A 65 -8.49 -8.79 -14.15
N ILE A 66 -8.60 -7.51 -13.78
CA ILE A 66 -7.96 -6.97 -12.58
C ILE A 66 -8.44 -7.72 -11.34
N ALA A 67 -9.76 -7.88 -11.16
CA ALA A 67 -10.31 -8.58 -10.00
C ALA A 67 -9.83 -10.03 -9.88
N LEU A 68 -9.69 -10.74 -11.00
CA LEU A 68 -9.16 -12.11 -11.03
C LEU A 68 -7.69 -12.18 -10.58
N PHE A 69 -6.85 -11.27 -11.08
CA PHE A 69 -5.43 -11.24 -10.67
C PHE A 69 -5.23 -10.70 -9.25
N GLU A 70 -6.07 -9.78 -8.79
CA GLU A 70 -6.09 -9.34 -7.39
C GLU A 70 -6.44 -10.51 -6.45
N ALA A 71 -7.47 -11.30 -6.79
CA ALA A 71 -7.84 -12.49 -6.02
C ALA A 71 -6.73 -13.56 -6.01
N ALA A 72 -5.91 -13.63 -7.06
CA ALA A 72 -4.75 -14.52 -7.15
C ALA A 72 -3.49 -13.98 -6.44
N GLY A 73 -3.48 -12.71 -6.00
CA GLY A 73 -2.32 -12.07 -5.38
C GLY A 73 -1.24 -11.61 -6.37
N GLU A 74 -1.50 -11.69 -7.67
CA GLU A 74 -0.60 -11.26 -8.74
C GLU A 74 -0.62 -9.73 -8.95
N VAL A 75 -1.73 -9.11 -8.54
CA VAL A 75 -1.96 -7.67 -8.63
C VAL A 75 -2.31 -7.10 -7.26
N LYS A 76 -1.81 -5.88 -7.02
CA LYS A 76 -2.12 -5.09 -5.84
C LYS A 76 -2.67 -3.73 -6.26
N ARG A 77 -3.71 -3.26 -5.55
CA ARG A 77 -4.17 -1.87 -5.66
C ARG A 77 -3.20 -0.95 -4.92
N LEU A 78 -2.59 -0.01 -5.64
CA LEU A 78 -1.78 1.06 -5.05
C LEU A 78 -2.63 2.32 -4.98
N PRO A 79 -2.75 2.97 -3.79
CA PRO A 79 -3.54 4.18 -3.65
C PRO A 79 -2.91 5.39 -4.34
N ASP A 80 -3.76 6.32 -4.77
CA ASP A 80 -3.33 7.66 -5.22
C ASP A 80 -2.47 8.36 -4.17
N GLY A 81 -1.47 9.12 -4.62
CA GLY A 81 -0.56 9.87 -3.74
C GLY A 81 0.47 9.01 -3.02
N LEU A 82 0.54 7.70 -3.28
CA LEU A 82 1.54 6.83 -2.65
C LEU A 82 2.94 7.18 -3.19
N PRO A 83 3.90 7.60 -2.34
CA PRO A 83 5.29 7.75 -2.77
C PRO A 83 5.92 6.38 -3.02
N VAL A 84 6.66 6.26 -4.11
CA VAL A 84 7.36 5.04 -4.54
C VAL A 84 8.72 5.38 -5.13
N CYS A 85 9.63 4.40 -5.17
CA CYS A 85 10.93 4.56 -5.83
C CYS A 85 10.91 3.89 -7.19
N GLN A 86 11.27 4.59 -8.26
CA GLN A 86 11.55 3.98 -9.54
C GLN A 86 12.81 3.11 -9.49
N ILE A 87 12.77 1.97 -10.18
CA ILE A 87 13.94 1.15 -10.51
C ILE A 87 14.26 1.44 -11.98
N ALA A 88 15.32 2.21 -12.23
CA ALA A 88 15.60 2.77 -13.56
C ALA A 88 16.20 1.74 -14.55
N ASP A 89 16.93 0.75 -14.06
CA ASP A 89 17.50 -0.34 -14.86
C ASP A 89 16.75 -1.64 -14.51
N ASP A 90 15.51 -1.74 -14.99
CA ASP A 90 14.60 -2.86 -14.73
C ASP A 90 14.68 -3.98 -15.79
N GLY A 91 15.56 -3.81 -16.78
CA GLY A 91 15.80 -4.79 -17.84
C GLY A 91 14.66 -4.92 -18.86
N VAL A 92 13.71 -3.98 -18.89
CA VAL A 92 12.54 -4.02 -19.78
C VAL A 92 12.48 -2.79 -20.69
N GLU A 93 12.41 -3.03 -22.00
CA GLU A 93 12.32 -1.98 -23.02
C GLU A 93 10.85 -1.61 -23.37
N ASP A 94 9.98 -1.45 -22.37
CA ASP A 94 8.59 -1.01 -22.56
C ASP A 94 8.37 0.37 -21.93
N PRO A 95 8.23 1.43 -22.74
CA PRO A 95 8.09 2.80 -22.22
C PRO A 95 6.73 3.06 -21.55
N SER A 96 5.77 2.13 -21.67
CA SER A 96 4.46 2.25 -21.02
C SER A 96 4.45 1.77 -19.57
N ALA A 97 5.52 1.11 -19.13
CA ALA A 97 5.65 0.46 -17.84
C ALA A 97 6.77 1.09 -17.01
N VAL A 98 6.59 1.14 -15.69
CA VAL A 98 7.62 1.56 -14.73
C VAL A 98 7.66 0.55 -13.60
N LEU A 99 8.84 0.01 -13.31
CA LEU A 99 9.05 -0.81 -12.12
C LEU A 99 9.28 0.07 -10.90
N VAL A 100 8.44 -0.07 -9.87
CA VAL A 100 8.52 0.72 -8.64
C VAL A 100 8.64 -0.13 -7.39
N ARG A 101 9.30 0.39 -6.36
CA ARG A 101 9.36 -0.20 -5.03
C ARG A 101 8.59 0.65 -4.03
N LEU A 102 7.81 -0.02 -3.18
CA LEU A 102 7.07 0.65 -2.10
C LEU A 102 8.02 1.00 -0.93
N PRO A 103 7.78 2.08 -0.16
CA PRO A 103 8.67 2.51 0.93
C PRO A 103 8.90 1.45 2.01
N GLN A 104 7.91 0.58 2.23
CA GLN A 104 7.91 -0.45 3.28
C GLN A 104 7.89 -1.87 2.68
N GLY A 105 8.03 -1.99 1.35
CA GLY A 105 7.86 -3.25 0.62
C GLY A 105 9.18 -3.91 0.24
N LYS A 106 9.23 -5.24 0.28
CA LYS A 106 10.33 -6.03 -0.30
C LYS A 106 10.14 -6.25 -1.81
N ASN A 107 8.91 -6.18 -2.28
CA ASN A 107 8.54 -6.43 -3.67
C ASN A 107 8.61 -5.16 -4.50
N ALA A 108 8.95 -5.32 -5.77
CA ALA A 108 8.77 -4.31 -6.80
C ALA A 108 7.49 -4.61 -7.60
N TRP A 109 6.89 -3.57 -8.17
CA TRP A 109 5.62 -3.66 -8.86
C TRP A 109 5.69 -2.91 -10.18
N TRP A 110 5.19 -3.51 -11.23
CA TRP A 110 4.98 -2.88 -12.53
C TRP A 110 3.71 -2.05 -12.49
N VAL A 111 3.84 -0.78 -12.85
CA VAL A 111 2.76 0.19 -12.93
C VAL A 111 2.79 0.84 -14.31
N SER A 112 1.67 1.38 -14.78
CA SER A 112 1.71 2.16 -16.02
C SER A 112 2.47 3.46 -15.80
N ALA A 113 3.34 3.82 -16.74
CA ALA A 113 4.06 5.09 -16.78
C ALA A 113 3.12 6.30 -16.75
N ALA A 114 1.90 6.16 -17.30
CA ALA A 114 0.88 7.20 -17.27
C ALA A 114 0.29 7.46 -15.86
N ASN A 115 0.54 6.55 -14.92
CA ASN A 115 0.01 6.57 -13.55
C ASN A 115 1.06 6.90 -12.50
N VAL A 116 2.19 7.47 -12.92
CA VAL A 116 3.23 7.97 -12.03
C VAL A 116 3.66 9.38 -12.44
N ARG A 117 4.12 10.16 -11.47
CA ARG A 117 4.80 11.45 -11.70
C ARG A 117 6.06 11.52 -10.86
N ALA A 118 6.98 12.42 -11.20
CA ALA A 118 8.02 12.83 -10.25
C ALA A 118 7.37 13.38 -8.97
N ALA A 119 7.95 13.04 -7.82
CA ALA A 119 7.59 13.68 -6.57
C ALA A 119 8.22 15.10 -6.52
N ASP A 120 7.42 16.10 -6.13
CA ASP A 120 7.83 17.51 -6.04
C ASP A 120 8.65 17.83 -4.77
#